data_AF-A0A955ICJ7-F1
#
_entry.id   AF-A0A955ICJ7-F1
#
_cell.length_a   1.000
_cell.length_b   1.000
_cell.length_c   1.000
_cell.angle_alpha   90.00
_cell.angle_beta   90.00
_cell.angle_gamma   90.00
#
_symmetry.space_group_name_H-M   'P 1'
#
loop_
_entity.id
_entity.type
_entity.pdbx_description
1 polymer ?
#
loop_
_entity_poly.entity_id
_entity_poly.type
_entity_poly.pdbx_seq_one_letter_code
_entity_poly.pdbx_strand_id
1 'polypeptide(L)'
;MDIRTPTQNKQLSLSTSPLTRFGQMLGSIKHAARAREREIELMPFWKTFASPFGVVTAIATSTIIFFVSLLNFSSLPEKIPFQYNAAAQTWEQTDRSILLFSPILLLVIEAVTLRLVYEIFGYDPRLSKMLGWIIAVVNLLLLITFGQIFSLARPL
;
A
#
# COMPACT_ATOMS: atom_id res chain seq x y z
N MET A 1 -9.30 24.41 -69.48
CA MET A 1 -7.94 24.22 -68.95
C MET A 1 -7.84 25.16 -67.77
N ASP A 2 -8.25 24.69 -66.59
CA ASP A 2 -8.29 25.51 -65.37
C ASP A 2 -7.29 24.97 -64.36
N ILE A 3 -6.45 25.88 -63.90
CA ILE A 3 -5.23 25.65 -63.13
C ILE A 3 -5.63 25.39 -61.67
N ARG A 4 -5.41 24.17 -61.19
CA ARG A 4 -5.48 23.86 -59.75
C ARG A 4 -4.34 24.59 -59.04
N THR A 5 -4.66 25.55 -58.17
CA THR A 5 -3.70 26.12 -57.21
C THR A 5 -3.55 25.19 -56.00
N PRO A 6 -2.34 24.70 -55.68
CA PRO A 6 -2.11 23.84 -54.53
C PRO A 6 -1.52 24.68 -53.37
N THR A 7 -2.34 25.48 -52.68
CA THR A 7 -1.82 26.35 -51.61
C THR A 7 -2.77 26.48 -50.42
N GLN A 8 -3.28 25.38 -49.87
CA GLN A 8 -3.97 25.42 -48.57
C GLN A 8 -3.76 24.21 -47.64
N ASN A 9 -2.77 23.34 -47.88
CA ASN A 9 -2.47 22.22 -46.98
C ASN A 9 -1.18 22.40 -46.16
N LYS A 10 -0.79 23.64 -45.87
CA LYS A 10 0.50 23.92 -45.21
C LYS A 10 0.39 24.96 -44.10
N GLN A 11 -0.63 24.85 -43.24
CA GLN A 11 -0.70 25.65 -42.01
C GLN A 11 -1.57 24.97 -40.95
N LEU A 12 -1.16 23.79 -40.51
CA LEU A 12 -1.59 23.24 -39.21
C LEU A 12 -0.52 22.31 -38.63
N SER A 13 0.75 22.60 -38.89
CA SER A 13 1.83 22.12 -38.02
C SER A 13 1.81 22.98 -36.76
N LEU A 14 0.91 22.62 -35.84
CA LEU A 14 0.91 23.10 -34.46
C LEU A 14 2.32 22.88 -33.90
N SER A 15 3.06 23.98 -33.79
CA SER A 15 4.24 24.09 -32.94
C SER A 15 3.81 23.78 -31.51
N THR A 16 3.82 22.49 -31.13
CA THR A 16 3.57 22.07 -29.76
C THR A 16 4.76 22.53 -28.91
N SER A 17 4.60 23.66 -28.23
CA SER A 17 5.58 24.11 -27.25
C SER A 17 5.77 23.02 -26.18
N PRO A 18 6.98 22.78 -25.66
CA PRO A 18 7.20 21.79 -24.61
C PRO A 18 6.34 22.04 -23.34
N LEU A 19 5.97 23.31 -23.09
CA LEU A 19 5.04 23.72 -22.02
C LEU A 19 3.62 23.14 -22.20
N THR A 20 3.14 22.93 -23.44
CA THR A 20 1.82 22.33 -23.69
C THR A 20 1.80 20.81 -23.51
N ARG A 21 2.92 20.11 -23.71
CA ARG A 21 3.01 18.66 -23.46
C ARG A 21 2.92 18.32 -21.98
N PHE A 22 3.58 19.08 -21.11
CA PHE A 22 3.51 18.86 -19.67
C PHE A 22 2.11 19.20 -19.11
N GLY A 23 1.49 20.28 -19.58
CA GLY A 23 0.10 20.62 -19.25
C GLY A 23 -0.91 19.58 -19.74
N GLN A 24 -0.73 19.03 -20.94
CA GLN A 24 -1.55 17.93 -21.45
C GLN A 24 -1.34 16.63 -20.65
N MET A 25 -0.09 16.32 -20.26
CA MET A 25 0.22 15.16 -19.42
C MET A 25 -0.43 15.29 -18.04
N LEU A 26 -0.27 16.43 -17.37
CA LEU A 26 -0.94 16.72 -16.10
C LEU A 26 -2.47 16.69 -16.22
N GLY A 27 -3.02 17.22 -17.32
CA GLY A 27 -4.44 17.13 -17.64
C GLY A 27 -4.91 15.68 -17.75
N SER A 28 -4.17 14.85 -18.48
CA SER A 28 -4.48 13.42 -18.65
C SER A 28 -4.44 12.66 -17.32
N ILE A 29 -3.47 12.97 -16.45
CA ILE A 29 -3.34 12.39 -15.11
C ILE A 29 -4.51 12.83 -14.23
N LYS A 30 -4.88 14.11 -14.26
CA LYS A 30 -6.01 14.64 -13.51
C LYS A 30 -7.35 14.02 -13.96
N HIS A 31 -7.54 13.82 -15.26
CA HIS A 31 -8.71 13.14 -15.79
C HIS A 31 -8.74 11.65 -15.43
N ALA A 32 -7.60 10.95 -15.51
CA ALA A 32 -7.48 9.56 -15.07
C ALA A 32 -7.74 9.41 -13.57
N ALA A 33 -7.23 10.33 -12.74
CA ALA A 33 -7.47 10.35 -11.31
C ALA A 33 -8.96 10.55 -10.99
N ARG A 34 -9.63 11.52 -11.64
CA ARG A 34 -11.08 11.73 -11.49
C ARG A 34 -11.93 10.56 -11.96
N ALA A 35 -11.50 9.85 -13.01
CA ALA A 35 -12.17 8.65 -13.48
C ALA A 35 -12.09 7.54 -12.43
N ARG A 36 -10.90 7.31 -11.85
CA ARG A 36 -10.71 6.33 -10.77
C ARG A 36 -11.42 6.73 -9.47
N GLU A 37 -11.47 8.02 -9.15
CA GLU A 37 -12.21 8.54 -8.00
C GLU A 37 -13.71 8.22 -8.13
N ARG A 38 -14.31 8.45 -9.31
CA ARG A 38 -15.70 8.03 -9.57
C ARG A 38 -15.88 6.52 -9.48
N GLU A 39 -14.95 5.73 -10.00
CA GLU A 39 -15.01 4.26 -9.86
C GLU A 39 -14.96 3.83 -8.40
N ILE A 40 -14.11 4.45 -7.58
CA ILE A 40 -13.98 4.19 -6.14
C ILE A 40 -15.25 4.62 -5.37
N GLU A 41 -15.81 5.79 -5.67
CA GLU A 41 -17.06 6.27 -5.06
C GLU A 41 -18.27 5.37 -5.40
N LEU A 42 -18.25 4.75 -6.57
CA LEU A 42 -19.31 3.84 -7.02
C LEU A 42 -19.15 2.42 -6.45
N MET A 43 -17.96 2.03 -5.98
CA MET A 43 -17.72 0.72 -5.40
C MET A 43 -18.39 0.59 -4.02
N PRO A 44 -19.39 -0.31 -3.85
CA PRO A 44 -20.10 -0.45 -2.58
C PRO A 44 -19.18 -0.93 -1.44
N PHE A 45 -18.07 -1.58 -1.78
CA PHE A 45 -17.02 -2.01 -0.85
C PHE A 45 -16.44 -0.84 -0.03
N TRP A 46 -16.13 0.28 -0.69
CA TRP A 46 -15.53 1.48 -0.07
C TRP A 46 -16.52 2.30 0.76
N LYS A 47 -17.82 2.11 0.56
CA LYS A 47 -18.87 2.79 1.34
C LYS A 47 -19.00 2.26 2.76
N THR A 48 -18.46 1.08 3.04
CA THR A 48 -18.45 0.50 4.39
C THR A 48 -17.23 1.02 5.13
N PHE A 49 -17.38 1.57 6.34
CA PHE A 49 -16.24 2.15 7.09
C PHE A 49 -15.13 1.12 7.40
N ALA A 50 -15.48 -0.17 7.54
CA ALA A 50 -14.55 -1.24 7.88
C ALA A 50 -13.45 -1.44 6.83
N SER A 51 -13.79 -1.42 5.54
CA SER A 51 -12.84 -1.65 4.43
C SER A 51 -11.75 -0.56 4.31
N PRO A 52 -12.06 0.74 4.16
CA PRO A 52 -11.06 1.79 4.13
C PRO A 52 -10.28 1.87 5.43
N PHE A 53 -10.91 1.62 6.59
CA PHE A 53 -10.19 1.58 7.87
C PHE A 53 -9.15 0.43 7.91
N GLY A 54 -9.52 -0.77 7.45
CA GLY A 54 -8.60 -1.90 7.30
C GLY A 54 -7.43 -1.60 6.35
N VAL A 55 -7.71 -0.95 5.21
CA VAL A 55 -6.66 -0.55 4.24
C VAL A 55 -5.72 0.50 4.83
N VAL A 56 -6.27 1.55 5.47
CA VAL A 56 -5.45 2.62 6.06
C VAL A 56 -4.59 2.07 7.20
N THR A 57 -5.15 1.20 8.05
CA THR A 57 -4.38 0.58 9.14
C THR A 57 -3.29 -0.35 8.64
N ALA A 58 -3.53 -1.09 7.55
CA ALA A 58 -2.52 -1.91 6.87
C ALA A 58 -1.34 -1.07 6.37
N ILE A 59 -1.64 -0.03 5.57
CA ILE A 59 -0.63 0.88 5.04
C ILE A 59 0.15 1.57 6.17
N ALA A 60 -0.57 2.09 7.18
CA ALA A 60 0.06 2.76 8.33
C ALA A 60 0.97 1.81 9.10
N THR A 61 0.52 0.57 9.37
CA THR A 61 1.27 -0.44 10.11
C THR A 61 2.54 -0.82 9.36
N SER A 62 2.42 -1.19 8.09
CA SER A 62 3.55 -1.52 7.23
C SER A 62 4.56 -0.37 7.14
N THR A 63 4.08 0.87 7.02
CA THR A 63 4.93 2.07 6.97
C THR A 63 5.65 2.33 8.28
N ILE A 64 4.94 2.27 9.41
CA ILE A 64 5.52 2.47 10.75
C ILE A 64 6.59 1.42 11.01
N ILE A 65 6.29 0.14 10.78
CA ILE A 65 7.24 -0.95 10.98
C ILE A 65 8.48 -0.74 10.10
N PHE A 66 8.31 -0.34 8.83
CA PHE A 66 9.43 -0.07 7.93
C PHE A 66 10.34 1.05 8.45
N PHE A 67 9.78 2.20 8.82
CA PHE A 67 10.58 3.33 9.32
C PHE A 67 11.24 3.01 10.66
N VAL A 68 10.53 2.39 11.60
CA VAL A 68 11.09 2.03 12.90
C VAL A 68 12.22 1.00 12.75
N SER A 69 12.05 0.02 11.85
CA SER A 69 13.09 -0.95 11.50
C SER A 69 14.34 -0.28 10.97
N LEU A 70 14.19 0.67 10.04
CA LEU A 70 15.31 1.42 9.46
C LEU A 70 16.05 2.27 10.50
N LEU A 71 15.30 3.01 11.33
CA LEU A 71 15.88 3.95 12.29
C LEU A 71 16.58 3.25 13.47
N ASN A 72 16.10 2.08 13.88
CA ASN A 72 16.64 1.34 15.04
C ASN A 72 17.45 0.10 14.63
N PHE A 73 17.75 -0.11 13.35
CA PHE A 73 18.41 -1.33 12.89
C PHE A 73 19.76 -1.56 13.58
N SER A 74 20.55 -0.49 13.77
CA SER A 74 21.88 -0.56 14.36
C SER A 74 21.85 -0.81 15.87
N SER A 75 20.82 -0.34 16.58
CA SER A 75 20.66 -0.45 18.03
C SER A 75 20.03 -1.78 18.49
N LEU A 76 19.46 -2.54 17.56
CA LEU A 76 18.93 -3.88 17.82
C LEU A 76 20.05 -4.91 18.00
N PRO A 77 19.89 -5.90 18.90
CA PRO A 77 20.82 -7.03 19.00
C PRO A 77 20.86 -7.81 17.69
N GLU A 78 22.01 -8.39 17.35
CA GLU A 78 22.21 -9.18 16.11
C GLU A 78 21.19 -10.32 15.99
N LYS A 79 20.83 -10.91 17.14
CA LYS A 79 19.83 -11.95 17.25
C LYS A 79 18.65 -11.49 18.08
N ILE A 80 17.45 -11.68 17.53
CA ILE A 80 16.18 -11.34 18.17
C ILE A 80 15.35 -12.61 18.42
N PRO A 81 14.63 -12.71 19.55
CA PRO A 81 13.67 -13.80 19.76
C PRO A 81 12.52 -13.65 18.77
N PHE A 82 12.27 -14.69 17.96
CA PHE A 82 11.26 -14.65 16.91
C PHE A 82 10.12 -15.65 17.17
N GLN A 83 10.45 -16.89 17.52
CA GLN A 83 9.48 -17.96 17.73
C GLN A 83 9.73 -18.66 19.07
N TYR A 84 8.67 -18.93 19.82
CA TYR A 84 8.78 -19.74 21.03
C TYR A 84 8.70 -21.23 20.67
N ASN A 85 9.75 -21.99 21.00
CA ASN A 85 9.75 -23.44 20.88
C ASN A 85 9.22 -24.06 22.17
N ALA A 86 7.98 -24.55 22.12
CA ALA A 86 7.32 -25.12 23.28
C ALA A 86 7.96 -26.43 23.77
N ALA A 87 8.56 -27.21 22.86
CA ALA A 87 9.21 -28.48 23.21
C ALA A 87 10.53 -28.25 23.97
N ALA A 88 11.31 -27.25 23.54
CA ALA A 88 12.56 -26.87 24.20
C ALA A 88 12.38 -25.83 25.32
N GLN A 89 11.19 -25.24 25.46
CA GLN A 89 10.87 -24.11 26.34
C GLN A 89 11.76 -22.88 26.14
N THR A 90 12.34 -22.72 24.95
CA THR A 90 13.27 -21.63 24.62
C THR A 90 12.75 -20.79 23.46
N TRP A 91 13.14 -19.51 23.45
CA TRP A 91 12.94 -18.66 22.29
C TRP A 91 14.00 -18.95 21.22
N GLU A 92 13.54 -19.34 20.04
CA GLU A 92 14.38 -19.42 18.87
C GLU A 92 14.77 -18.02 18.42
N GLN A 93 16.07 -17.86 18.18
CA GLN A 93 16.66 -16.59 17.82
C GLN A 93 16.90 -16.53 16.32
N THR A 94 16.48 -15.43 15.71
CA THR A 94 16.65 -15.13 14.28
C THR A 94 17.51 -13.89 14.12
N ASP A 95 18.19 -13.79 12.98
CA ASP A 95 18.96 -12.61 12.60
C ASP A 95 18.04 -11.38 12.45
N ARG A 96 18.46 -10.22 13.00
CA ARG A 96 17.71 -8.96 12.94
C ARG A 96 17.42 -8.48 11.51
N SER A 97 18.17 -8.93 10.50
CA SER A 97 17.95 -8.62 9.08
C SER A 97 16.54 -8.98 8.61
N ILE A 98 15.89 -9.97 9.23
CA ILE A 98 14.52 -10.36 8.88
C ILE A 98 13.51 -9.21 9.07
N LEU A 99 13.76 -8.30 10.02
CA LEU A 99 12.90 -7.14 10.28
C LEU A 99 12.92 -6.12 9.13
N LEU A 100 13.96 -6.09 8.30
CA LEU A 100 14.00 -5.20 7.13
C LEU A 100 13.09 -5.70 6.01
N PHE A 101 12.87 -7.03 5.94
CA PHE A 101 12.02 -7.65 4.93
C PHE A 101 10.58 -7.82 5.38
N SER A 102 10.32 -7.82 6.70
CA SER A 102 8.97 -8.03 7.23
C SER A 102 7.91 -7.02 6.71
N PRO A 103 8.20 -5.73 6.48
CA PRO A 103 7.20 -4.80 5.92
C PRO A 103 6.79 -5.17 4.50
N ILE A 104 7.74 -5.65 3.69
CA ILE A 104 7.46 -6.07 2.31
C ILE A 104 6.58 -7.33 2.33
N LEU A 105 6.92 -8.29 3.19
CA LEU A 105 6.14 -9.51 3.35
C LEU A 105 4.71 -9.21 3.85
N LEU A 106 4.59 -8.30 4.82
CA LEU A 106 3.30 -7.83 5.33
C LEU A 106 2.47 -7.20 4.22
N LEU A 107 3.04 -6.29 3.41
CA LEU A 107 2.32 -5.68 2.29
C LEU A 107 1.81 -6.71 1.28
N VAL A 108 2.59 -7.76 0.99
CA VAL A 108 2.16 -8.84 0.08
C VAL A 108 0.98 -9.61 0.69
N ILE A 109 1.07 -9.99 1.96
CA ILE A 109 0.00 -10.70 2.68
C ILE A 109 -1.26 -9.82 2.76
N GLU A 110 -1.11 -8.55 3.09
CA GLU A 110 -2.20 -7.57 3.16
C GLU A 110 -2.86 -7.38 1.80
N ALA A 111 -2.09 -7.26 0.71
CA ALA A 111 -2.64 -7.13 -0.64
C ALA A 111 -3.45 -8.36 -1.07
N VAL A 112 -2.94 -9.56 -0.79
CA VAL A 112 -3.68 -10.82 -1.05
C VAL A 112 -4.95 -10.88 -0.21
N THR A 113 -4.86 -10.54 1.08
CA THR A 113 -6.00 -10.57 2.01
C THR A 113 -7.07 -9.56 1.59
N LEU A 114 -6.69 -8.33 1.25
CA LEU A 114 -7.63 -7.30 0.79
C LEU A 114 -8.32 -7.70 -0.51
N ARG A 115 -7.61 -8.34 -1.43
CA ARG A 115 -8.21 -8.91 -2.65
C ARG A 115 -9.26 -9.97 -2.30
N LEU A 116 -8.95 -10.90 -1.41
CA LEU A 116 -9.90 -11.92 -0.97
C LEU A 116 -11.12 -11.30 -0.29
N VAL A 117 -10.94 -10.29 0.56
CA VAL A 117 -12.03 -9.57 1.22
C VAL A 117 -12.92 -8.82 0.23
N TYR A 118 -12.35 -8.30 -0.85
CA TYR A 118 -13.08 -7.69 -1.96
C TYR A 118 -13.88 -8.75 -2.74
N GLU A 119 -13.28 -9.91 -3.05
CA GLU A 119 -13.98 -11.02 -3.72
C GLU A 119 -15.15 -11.53 -2.85
N ILE A 120 -14.95 -11.68 -1.55
CA ILE A 120 -15.99 -12.08 -0.58
C ILE A 120 -17.11 -11.05 -0.50
N PHE A 121 -16.81 -9.75 -0.64
CA PHE A 121 -17.84 -8.70 -0.60
C PHE A 121 -18.93 -8.90 -1.67
N GLY A 122 -18.57 -9.43 -2.84
CA GLY A 122 -19.53 -9.73 -3.90
C GLY A 122 -20.53 -10.84 -3.53
N TYR A 123 -20.16 -11.74 -2.62
CA TYR A 123 -20.99 -12.85 -2.17
C TYR A 123 -21.69 -12.56 -0.84
N ASP A 124 -20.93 -12.07 0.16
CA ASP A 124 -21.42 -11.71 1.49
C ASP A 124 -20.77 -10.40 2.00
N PRO A 125 -21.50 -9.27 1.88
CA PRO A 125 -21.04 -7.98 2.38
C PRO A 125 -20.86 -7.91 3.90
N ARG A 126 -21.57 -8.72 4.69
CA ARG A 126 -21.47 -8.71 6.16
C ARG A 126 -20.18 -9.37 6.60
N LEU A 127 -19.87 -10.53 6.01
CA LEU A 127 -18.61 -11.23 6.25
C LEU A 127 -17.41 -10.37 5.85
N SER A 128 -17.48 -9.72 4.69
CA SER A 128 -16.43 -8.80 4.23
C SER A 128 -16.16 -7.65 5.21
N LYS A 129 -17.22 -7.03 5.78
CA LYS A 129 -17.08 -6.01 6.83
C LYS A 129 -16.39 -6.55 8.09
N MET A 130 -16.79 -7.75 8.52
CA MET A 130 -16.17 -8.40 9.68
C MET A 130 -14.69 -8.67 9.45
N LEU A 131 -14.33 -9.16 8.25
CA LEU A 131 -12.92 -9.36 7.87
C LEU A 131 -12.14 -8.04 7.83
N GLY A 132 -12.73 -6.94 7.37
CA GLY A 132 -12.11 -5.62 7.42
C GLY A 132 -11.73 -5.18 8.84
N TRP A 133 -12.62 -5.44 9.82
CA TRP A 133 -12.31 -5.20 11.24
C TRP A 133 -11.24 -6.13 11.79
N ILE A 134 -11.27 -7.42 11.41
CA ILE A 134 -10.24 -8.38 11.82
C ILE A 134 -8.86 -7.94 11.31
N ILE A 135 -8.76 -7.49 10.06
CA ILE A 135 -7.52 -6.92 9.49
C ILE A 135 -7.03 -5.77 10.36
N ALA A 136 -7.90 -4.82 10.69
CA ALA A 136 -7.52 -3.68 11.52
C ALA A 136 -7.02 -4.10 12.91
N VAL A 137 -7.69 -5.05 13.56
CA VAL A 137 -7.26 -5.59 14.87
C VAL A 137 -5.92 -6.31 14.76
N VAL A 138 -5.73 -7.15 13.74
CA VAL A 138 -4.45 -7.84 13.50
C VAL A 138 -3.32 -6.85 13.28
N ASN A 139 -3.57 -5.77 12.52
CA ASN A 139 -2.57 -4.72 12.29
C ASN A 139 -2.19 -3.98 13.57
N LEU A 140 -3.15 -3.69 14.46
CA LEU A 140 -2.85 -3.13 15.77
C LEU A 140 -2.04 -4.09 16.65
N LEU A 141 -2.36 -5.39 16.62
CA LEU A 141 -1.58 -6.40 17.34
C LEU A 141 -0.16 -6.50 16.81
N LEU A 142 0.03 -6.45 15.49
CA LEU A 142 1.35 -6.41 14.87
C LEU A 142 2.16 -5.20 15.34
N LEU A 143 1.56 -4.01 15.41
CA LEU A 143 2.25 -2.84 15.96
C LEU A 143 2.73 -3.05 17.39
N ILE A 144 1.92 -3.69 18.24
CA ILE A 144 2.31 -4.02 19.62
C ILE A 144 3.47 -5.01 19.63
N THR A 145 3.39 -6.08 18.83
CA THR A 145 4.45 -7.10 18.73
C THR A 145 5.77 -6.49 18.26
N PHE A 146 5.75 -5.70 17.19
CA PHE A 146 6.96 -5.02 16.71
C PHE A 146 7.46 -4.00 17.73
N GLY A 147 6.57 -3.25 18.39
CA GLY A 147 6.94 -2.35 19.48
C GLY A 147 7.69 -3.05 20.62
N GLN A 148 7.28 -4.27 20.98
CA GLN A 148 7.99 -5.09 21.96
C GLN A 148 9.37 -5.53 21.47
N ILE A 149 9.52 -5.90 20.18
CA ILE A 149 10.83 -6.24 19.61
C ILE A 149 11.76 -5.01 19.67
N PHE A 150 11.26 -3.84 19.29
CA PHE A 150 12.05 -2.59 19.34
C PHE A 150 12.35 -2.12 20.77
N SER A 151 11.59 -2.55 21.78
CA SER A 151 11.93 -2.30 23.19
C SER A 151 13.24 -2.97 23.63
N LEU A 152 13.71 -3.97 22.87
CA LEU A 152 15.01 -4.59 23.08
C LEU A 152 16.17 -3.74 22.54
N ALA A 153 15.88 -2.71 21.74
CA ALA A 153 16.89 -1.79 21.28
C ALA A 153 17.45 -1.01 22.47
N ARG A 154 18.77 -1.00 22.63
CA ARG A 154 19.41 -0.24 23.71
C ARG A 154 19.29 1.26 23.39
N PRO A 155 18.92 2.12 24.36
CA PRO A 155 19.06 3.55 24.18
C PRO A 155 20.54 3.87 23.97
N LEU A 156 20.82 4.72 22.97
CA LEU A 156 22.14 5.31 22.75
C LEU A 156 22.54 6.19 23.93
#